data_AF-A0A958EH92-F1
#
_entry.id   AF-A0A958EH92-F1
#
_cell.length_a   1.000
_cell.length_b   1.000
_cell.length_c   1.000
_cell.angle_alpha   90.00
_cell.angle_beta   90.00
_cell.angle_gamma   90.00
#
_symmetry.space_group_name_H-M   'P 1'
#
loop_
_entity.id
_entity.type
_entity.pdbx_description
1 polymer ?
#
loop_
_entity_poly.entity_id
_entity_poly.type
_entity_poly.pdbx_seq_one_letter_code
_entity_poly.pdbx_strand_id
1 'polypeptide(L)'
;MQSNSLNPDRFFDPDSTVRAIARDLYEGIKDLPIVSPHGHCEPSWFSQNAHFPDPTALILIPDHYIFRMLYSQGIPMESLGIPTRDGTAVEGDLRKIWQIFADHFYLFAGTPTGQWLAHEFRTVFGVEEKFSGDSAQRIYDHIAAQLASEEFRPRAMFERFNIEALSTTDPAESNLAHHRQMREDGWKGNIVPCFRPDGVTDLSRADWRQNLDALGKVTNLYITDYGDYIRALEEQRAFFKNMGATATDHGVESPYTEALPTAAAEKIFARALAGKASAEDARLFTA
;
A
#
# COMPACT_ATOMS: atom_id res chain seq x y z
N MET A 1 -2.31 -36.01 8.59
CA MET A 1 -2.17 -34.55 8.46
C MET A 1 -2.03 -34.25 6.97
N GLN A 2 -2.96 -33.49 6.38
CA GLN A 2 -2.82 -33.08 4.98
C GLN A 2 -1.70 -32.04 4.93
N SER A 3 -0.61 -32.36 4.23
CA SER A 3 0.53 -31.45 4.03
C SER A 3 0.05 -30.25 3.21
N ASN A 4 0.28 -29.02 3.70
CA ASN A 4 0.07 -27.77 2.97
C ASN A 4 1.22 -27.50 1.96
N SER A 5 1.63 -28.53 1.22
CA SER A 5 2.69 -28.37 0.22
C SER A 5 2.14 -27.66 -1.01
N LEU A 6 2.72 -26.52 -1.36
CA LEU A 6 2.41 -25.81 -2.61
C LEU A 6 3.00 -26.57 -3.79
N ASN A 7 2.19 -26.83 -4.82
CA ASN A 7 2.68 -27.44 -6.04
C ASN A 7 3.75 -26.53 -6.69
N PRO A 8 4.95 -27.03 -7.01
CA PRO A 8 5.97 -26.25 -7.71
C PRO A 8 5.51 -25.75 -9.09
N ASP A 9 4.60 -26.47 -9.75
CA ASP A 9 4.02 -26.12 -11.06
C ASP A 9 2.69 -25.36 -10.97
N ARG A 10 2.36 -24.76 -9.81
CA ARG A 10 1.13 -23.96 -9.65
C ARG A 10 1.07 -22.83 -10.69
N PHE A 11 -0.14 -22.57 -11.19
CA PHE A 11 -0.45 -21.59 -12.25
C PHE A 11 0.03 -21.93 -13.66
N PHE A 12 0.78 -23.03 -13.86
CA PHE A 12 1.10 -23.50 -15.20
C PHE A 12 -0.07 -24.28 -15.81
N ASP A 13 -0.07 -24.33 -17.14
CA ASP A 13 -1.07 -25.06 -17.93
C ASP A 13 -1.08 -26.56 -17.56
N PRO A 14 -2.23 -27.24 -17.55
CA PRO A 14 -2.28 -28.69 -17.32
C PRO A 14 -1.66 -29.52 -18.46
N ASP A 15 -1.57 -28.99 -19.68
CA ASP A 15 -0.89 -29.64 -20.81
C ASP A 15 0.60 -29.84 -20.51
N SER A 16 1.09 -31.07 -20.68
CA SER A 16 2.45 -31.43 -20.27
C SER A 16 3.52 -30.72 -21.09
N THR A 17 3.27 -30.44 -22.37
CA THR A 17 4.22 -29.74 -23.24
C THR A 17 4.28 -28.27 -22.87
N VAL A 18 3.14 -27.60 -22.70
CA VAL A 18 3.08 -26.19 -22.29
C VAL A 18 3.68 -25.99 -20.91
N ARG A 19 3.33 -26.84 -19.93
CA ARG A 19 3.89 -26.79 -18.57
C ARG A 19 5.40 -26.94 -18.53
N ALA A 20 5.98 -27.82 -19.35
CA ALA A 20 7.42 -28.02 -19.39
C ALA A 20 8.14 -26.73 -19.83
N ILE A 21 7.63 -26.08 -20.89
CA ILE A 21 8.16 -24.81 -21.37
C ILE A 21 8.01 -23.72 -20.30
N ALA A 22 6.84 -23.62 -19.66
CA ALA A 22 6.60 -22.64 -18.60
C ALA A 22 7.55 -22.83 -17.41
N ARG A 23 7.81 -24.08 -17.02
CA ARG A 23 8.76 -24.41 -15.96
C ARG A 23 10.17 -23.98 -16.33
N ASP A 24 10.65 -24.31 -17.53
CA ASP A 24 12.00 -23.96 -17.98
C ASP A 24 12.21 -22.43 -17.98
N LEU A 25 11.20 -21.67 -18.44
CA LEU A 25 11.23 -20.20 -18.40
C LEU A 25 11.23 -19.68 -16.97
N TYR A 26 10.35 -20.19 -16.10
CA TYR A 26 10.22 -19.76 -14.71
C TYR A 26 11.49 -20.03 -13.91
N GLU A 27 12.09 -21.22 -14.05
CA GLU A 27 13.34 -21.58 -13.38
C GLU A 27 14.48 -20.62 -13.73
N GLY A 28 14.48 -20.05 -14.94
CA GLY A 28 15.44 -19.04 -15.36
C GLY A 28 15.23 -17.63 -14.78
N ILE A 29 14.06 -17.35 -14.19
CA ILE A 29 13.70 -15.99 -13.73
C ILE A 29 13.27 -15.91 -12.25
N LYS A 30 12.92 -17.03 -11.61
CA LYS A 30 12.28 -17.04 -10.28
C LYS A 30 13.13 -16.44 -9.15
N ASP A 31 14.45 -16.45 -9.30
CA ASP A 31 15.41 -15.97 -8.32
C ASP A 31 15.96 -14.57 -8.67
N LEU A 32 15.44 -13.94 -9.74
CA LEU A 32 15.80 -12.56 -10.07
C LEU A 32 15.34 -11.59 -8.96
N PRO A 33 16.07 -10.49 -8.74
CA PRO A 33 15.66 -9.48 -7.78
C PRO A 33 14.28 -8.88 -8.08
N ILE A 34 13.53 -8.57 -7.03
CA ILE A 34 12.22 -7.93 -7.13
C ILE A 34 12.40 -6.44 -7.38
N VAL A 35 11.81 -5.96 -8.48
CA VAL A 35 11.61 -4.54 -8.74
C VAL A 35 10.13 -4.23 -8.52
N SER A 36 9.84 -3.46 -7.46
CA SER A 36 8.49 -3.00 -7.10
C SER A 36 8.38 -1.50 -7.37
N PRO A 37 8.05 -1.08 -8.61
CA PRO A 37 8.15 0.32 -9.04
C PRO A 37 7.00 1.20 -8.53
N HIS A 38 5.98 0.62 -7.90
CA HIS A 38 4.86 1.33 -7.30
C HIS A 38 4.23 0.45 -6.20
N GLY A 39 3.94 1.06 -5.04
CA GLY A 39 3.33 0.38 -3.91
C GLY A 39 2.99 1.34 -2.78
N HIS A 40 2.38 0.78 -1.74
CA HIS A 40 1.88 1.52 -0.58
C HIS A 40 2.45 0.98 0.75
N CYS A 41 3.64 0.37 0.73
CA CYS A 41 4.31 -0.01 1.96
C CYS A 41 4.63 1.24 2.79
N GLU A 42 4.49 1.14 4.11
CA GLU A 42 4.77 2.26 5.00
C GLU A 42 6.28 2.51 5.10
N PRO A 43 6.79 3.69 4.71
CA PRO A 43 8.23 3.97 4.73
C PRO A 43 8.81 3.94 6.15
N SER A 44 7.97 4.15 7.18
CA SER A 44 8.35 4.09 8.59
C SER A 44 8.80 2.70 9.04
N TRP A 45 8.28 1.62 8.42
CA TRP A 45 8.70 0.25 8.72
C TRP A 45 10.21 0.11 8.51
N PHE A 46 10.71 0.63 7.40
CA PHE A 46 12.10 0.52 7.03
C PHE A 46 12.97 1.55 7.77
N SER A 47 12.50 2.78 7.96
CA SER A 47 13.29 3.81 8.66
C SER A 47 13.46 3.51 10.15
N GLN A 48 12.43 2.95 10.81
CA GLN A 48 12.48 2.59 12.23
C GLN A 48 13.03 1.18 12.44
N ASN A 49 12.81 0.28 11.47
CA ASN A 49 13.19 -1.13 11.53
C ASN A 49 12.73 -1.84 12.82
N ALA A 50 11.60 -1.39 13.38
CA ALA A 50 10.96 -2.04 14.52
C ALA A 50 10.41 -3.40 14.08
N HIS A 51 10.20 -4.31 15.04
CA HIS A 51 9.45 -5.53 14.74
C HIS A 51 8.04 -5.16 14.25
N PHE A 52 7.52 -5.97 13.34
CA PHE A 52 6.11 -5.94 13.02
C PHE A 52 5.27 -6.22 14.29
N PRO A 53 4.00 -5.81 14.30
CA PRO A 53 3.09 -6.10 15.41
C PRO A 53 2.73 -7.61 15.40
N ASP A 54 1.50 -7.94 15.77
CA ASP A 54 0.99 -9.31 15.75
C ASP A 54 0.47 -9.74 14.35
N PRO A 55 0.19 -11.04 14.14
CA PRO A 55 -0.30 -11.56 12.86
C PRO A 55 -1.56 -10.86 12.35
N THR A 56 -2.51 -10.51 13.23
CA THR A 56 -3.77 -9.88 12.81
C THR A 56 -3.54 -8.44 12.36
N ALA A 57 -2.76 -7.67 13.13
CA ALA A 57 -2.43 -6.30 12.79
C ALA A 57 -1.55 -6.17 11.53
N LEU A 58 -0.73 -7.19 11.22
CA LEU A 58 0.11 -7.19 10.03
C LEU A 58 -0.64 -7.70 8.78
N ILE A 59 -1.33 -8.83 8.87
CA ILE A 59 -1.81 -9.58 7.70
C ILE A 59 -3.27 -9.24 7.37
N LEU A 60 -4.12 -9.04 8.40
CA LEU A 60 -5.56 -8.95 8.22
C LEU A 60 -6.08 -7.52 8.20
N ILE A 61 -5.81 -6.75 9.26
CA ILE A 61 -6.38 -5.40 9.44
C ILE A 61 -6.05 -4.46 8.27
N PRO A 62 -4.81 -4.41 7.75
CA PRO A 62 -4.48 -3.49 6.67
C PRO A 62 -4.93 -3.99 5.28
N ASP A 63 -5.26 -5.29 5.12
CA ASP A 63 -5.56 -5.87 3.81
C ASP A 63 -7.06 -5.85 3.50
N HIS A 64 -7.44 -4.89 2.66
CA HIS A 64 -8.81 -4.73 2.19
C HIS A 64 -9.33 -5.85 1.31
N TYR A 65 -8.49 -6.69 0.71
CA TYR A 65 -8.98 -7.88 0.00
C TYR A 65 -9.57 -8.90 0.97
N ILE A 66 -8.96 -9.06 2.15
CA ILE A 66 -9.40 -10.00 3.19
C ILE A 66 -10.72 -9.54 3.79
N PHE A 67 -10.76 -8.33 4.38
CA PHE A 67 -11.98 -7.89 5.06
C PHE A 67 -13.13 -7.60 4.09
N ARG A 68 -12.87 -7.26 2.82
CA ARG A 68 -13.92 -7.14 1.79
C ARG A 68 -14.61 -8.48 1.52
N MET A 69 -13.84 -9.57 1.47
CA MET A 69 -14.41 -10.91 1.28
C MET A 69 -15.30 -11.29 2.47
N LEU A 70 -14.80 -11.13 3.70
CA LEU A 70 -15.54 -11.43 4.92
C LEU A 70 -16.81 -10.57 5.04
N TYR A 71 -16.69 -9.27 4.78
CA TYR A 71 -17.83 -8.34 4.78
C TYR A 71 -18.90 -8.72 3.77
N SER A 72 -18.49 -9.18 2.57
CA SER A 72 -19.45 -9.64 1.55
C SER A 72 -20.29 -10.84 1.99
N GLN A 73 -19.86 -11.58 3.01
CA GLN A 73 -20.57 -12.73 3.59
C GLN A 73 -21.31 -12.38 4.90
N GLY A 74 -21.40 -11.09 5.24
CA GLY A 74 -22.16 -10.61 6.40
C GLY A 74 -21.36 -10.47 7.70
N ILE A 75 -20.02 -10.58 7.64
CA ILE A 75 -19.16 -10.34 8.81
C ILE A 75 -18.90 -8.84 8.94
N PRO A 76 -19.36 -8.16 10.00
CA PRO A 76 -19.20 -6.72 10.14
C PRO A 76 -17.72 -6.33 10.27
N MET A 77 -17.30 -5.22 9.65
CA MET A 77 -15.92 -4.73 9.67
C MET A 77 -15.45 -4.40 11.11
N GLU A 78 -16.36 -3.99 11.96
CA GLU A 78 -16.14 -3.72 13.38
C GLU A 78 -15.71 -4.98 14.13
N SER A 79 -16.24 -6.16 13.75
CA SER A 79 -15.81 -7.44 14.34
C SER A 79 -14.42 -7.89 13.89
N LEU A 80 -13.87 -7.25 12.86
CA LEU A 80 -12.54 -7.49 12.31
C LEU A 80 -11.52 -6.44 12.77
N GLY A 81 -11.89 -5.56 13.71
CA GLY A 81 -11.02 -4.51 14.22
C GLY A 81 -10.77 -3.37 13.24
N ILE A 82 -11.55 -3.26 12.15
CA ILE A 82 -11.36 -2.22 11.14
C ILE A 82 -11.92 -0.88 11.64
N PRO A 83 -11.10 0.19 11.73
CA PRO A 83 -11.55 1.47 12.24
C PRO A 83 -12.73 2.07 11.46
N THR A 84 -13.67 2.65 12.19
CA THR A 84 -14.84 3.35 11.64
C THR A 84 -14.61 4.86 11.62
N ARG A 85 -15.23 5.56 10.66
CA ARG A 85 -15.10 7.03 10.53
C ARG A 85 -15.81 7.80 11.64
N ASP A 86 -16.85 7.22 12.23
CA ASP A 86 -17.64 7.83 13.30
C ASP A 86 -17.12 7.49 14.71
N GLY A 87 -16.04 6.69 14.80
CA GLY A 87 -15.46 6.29 16.07
C GLY A 87 -16.26 5.22 16.81
N THR A 88 -17.17 4.52 16.12
CA THR A 88 -17.82 3.31 16.66
C THR A 88 -16.77 2.32 17.14
N ALA A 89 -16.98 1.79 18.35
CA ALA A 89 -16.07 0.83 18.97
C ALA A 89 -15.97 -0.45 18.12
N VAL A 90 -14.75 -0.95 17.96
CA VAL A 90 -14.43 -2.15 17.19
C VAL A 90 -13.87 -3.24 18.09
N GLU A 91 -13.86 -4.48 17.62
CA GLU A 91 -13.21 -5.58 18.31
C GLU A 91 -11.72 -5.27 18.51
N GLY A 92 -11.25 -5.39 19.75
CA GLY A 92 -9.86 -5.14 20.13
C GLY A 92 -9.07 -6.42 20.41
N ASP A 93 -9.74 -7.56 20.54
CA ASP A 93 -9.10 -8.86 20.70
C ASP A 93 -8.61 -9.40 19.35
N LEU A 94 -7.32 -9.21 19.09
CA LEU A 94 -6.64 -9.61 17.87
C LEU A 94 -6.69 -11.12 17.62
N ARG A 95 -6.75 -11.96 18.66
CA ARG A 95 -6.89 -13.41 18.51
C ARG A 95 -8.30 -13.81 18.13
N LYS A 96 -9.31 -13.10 18.65
CA LYS A 96 -10.70 -13.30 18.25
C LYS A 96 -10.91 -12.91 16.78
N ILE A 97 -10.33 -11.80 16.34
CA ILE A 97 -10.34 -11.37 14.93
C ILE A 97 -9.66 -12.44 14.04
N TRP A 98 -8.49 -12.93 14.45
CA TRP A 98 -7.80 -14.01 13.75
C TRP A 98 -8.65 -15.28 13.64
N GLN A 99 -9.34 -15.65 14.72
CA GLN A 99 -10.24 -16.81 14.73
C GLN A 99 -11.38 -16.64 13.73
N ILE A 100 -12.03 -15.47 13.68
CA ILE A 100 -13.10 -15.17 12.72
C ILE A 100 -12.59 -15.38 11.28
N PHE A 101 -11.39 -14.86 10.98
CA PHE A 101 -10.79 -15.05 9.66
C PHE A 101 -10.48 -16.52 9.36
N ALA A 102 -9.93 -17.26 10.32
CA ALA A 102 -9.61 -18.68 10.15
C ALA A 102 -10.85 -19.56 9.94
N ASP A 103 -11.92 -19.30 10.68
CA ASP A 103 -13.20 -20.00 10.55
C ASP A 103 -13.83 -19.79 9.16
N HIS A 104 -13.51 -18.66 8.51
CA HIS A 104 -14.04 -18.27 7.21
C HIS A 104 -13.00 -18.35 6.07
N PHE A 105 -11.83 -18.94 6.32
CA PHE A 105 -10.75 -18.99 5.32
C PHE A 105 -11.15 -19.74 4.04
N TYR A 106 -12.14 -20.63 4.13
CA TYR A 106 -12.68 -21.35 2.98
C TYR A 106 -13.25 -20.43 1.88
N LEU A 107 -13.64 -19.20 2.23
CA LEU A 107 -14.16 -18.20 1.29
C LEU A 107 -13.11 -17.75 0.26
N PHE A 108 -11.83 -17.89 0.58
CA PHE A 108 -10.74 -17.51 -0.31
C PHE A 108 -10.38 -18.61 -1.32
N ALA A 109 -11.06 -19.76 -1.29
CA ALA A 109 -10.85 -20.82 -2.26
C ALA A 109 -11.09 -20.34 -3.70
N GLY A 110 -10.09 -20.52 -4.57
CA GLY A 110 -10.14 -20.07 -5.97
C GLY A 110 -9.85 -18.58 -6.18
N THR A 111 -9.58 -17.82 -5.12
CA THR A 111 -9.22 -16.40 -5.21
C THR A 111 -7.70 -16.20 -5.24
N PRO A 112 -7.19 -15.10 -5.82
CA PRO A 112 -5.77 -14.76 -5.73
C PRO A 112 -5.32 -14.55 -4.27
N THR A 113 -6.13 -13.91 -3.42
CA THR A 113 -5.85 -13.71 -2.00
C THR A 113 -5.60 -15.03 -1.27
N GLY A 114 -6.40 -16.06 -1.54
CA GLY A 114 -6.16 -17.40 -0.97
C GLY A 114 -4.82 -18.00 -1.39
N GLN A 115 -4.36 -17.72 -2.61
CA GLN A 115 -3.06 -18.19 -3.10
C GLN A 115 -1.89 -17.40 -2.51
N TRP A 116 -2.03 -16.08 -2.37
CA TRP A 116 -1.02 -15.21 -1.73
C TRP A 116 -0.82 -15.61 -0.27
N LEU A 117 -1.92 -15.77 0.49
CA LEU A 117 -1.86 -16.19 1.89
C LEU A 117 -1.29 -17.60 2.03
N ALA A 118 -1.61 -18.52 1.12
CA ALA A 118 -1.01 -19.86 1.13
C ALA A 118 0.52 -19.80 0.88
N HIS A 119 0.97 -18.91 -0.03
CA HIS A 119 2.38 -18.66 -0.26
C HIS A 119 3.07 -18.02 0.95
N GLU A 120 2.48 -17.00 1.56
CA GLU A 120 3.00 -16.35 2.76
C GLU A 120 3.12 -17.34 3.92
N PHE A 121 2.03 -18.04 4.24
CA PHE A 121 2.05 -19.03 5.32
C PHE A 121 3.09 -20.12 5.06
N ARG A 122 3.15 -20.70 3.86
CA ARG A 122 4.08 -21.81 3.58
C ARG A 122 5.52 -21.37 3.40
N THR A 123 5.78 -20.37 2.56
CA THR A 123 7.13 -20.01 2.10
C THR A 123 7.77 -18.95 2.98
N VAL A 124 7.01 -17.96 3.46
CA VAL A 124 7.55 -16.88 4.29
C VAL A 124 7.63 -17.33 5.75
N PHE A 125 6.51 -17.85 6.27
CA PHE A 125 6.36 -18.24 7.67
C PHE A 125 6.57 -19.73 7.93
N GLY A 126 6.80 -20.59 6.95
CA GLY A 126 7.08 -22.01 7.18
C GLY A 126 5.93 -22.81 7.84
N VAL A 127 4.69 -22.35 7.72
CA VAL A 127 3.50 -23.04 8.23
C VAL A 127 3.25 -24.30 7.41
N GLU A 128 3.24 -25.46 8.08
CA GLU A 128 3.01 -26.76 7.44
C GLU A 128 1.56 -27.25 7.57
N GLU A 129 0.88 -26.80 8.64
CA GLU A 129 -0.50 -27.13 8.92
C GLU A 129 -1.45 -26.37 7.99
N LYS A 130 -2.56 -26.99 7.61
CA LYS A 130 -3.62 -26.32 6.83
C LYS A 130 -4.30 -25.27 7.70
N PHE A 131 -4.33 -24.02 7.25
CA PHE A 131 -5.02 -22.95 7.94
C PHE A 131 -6.55 -23.16 7.94
N SER A 132 -7.13 -23.18 9.14
CA SER A 132 -8.54 -23.41 9.43
C SER A 132 -8.86 -22.95 10.86
N GLY A 133 -10.14 -22.92 11.22
CA GLY A 133 -10.57 -22.62 12.60
C GLY A 133 -9.86 -23.46 13.67
N ASP A 134 -9.68 -24.75 13.43
CA ASP A 134 -9.05 -25.70 14.38
C ASP A 134 -7.55 -25.47 14.59
N SER A 135 -6.87 -24.87 13.62
CA SER A 135 -5.43 -24.61 13.63
C SER A 135 -5.08 -23.14 13.89
N ALA A 136 -6.09 -22.26 13.94
CA ALA A 136 -5.94 -20.81 13.93
C ALA A 136 -4.96 -20.32 14.99
N GLN A 137 -5.15 -20.72 16.24
CA GLN A 137 -4.35 -20.23 17.37
C GLN A 137 -2.91 -20.77 17.34
N ARG A 138 -2.70 -22.02 16.91
CA ARG A 138 -1.34 -22.58 16.76
C ARG A 138 -0.57 -21.84 15.67
N ILE A 139 -1.22 -21.55 14.55
CA ILE A 139 -0.60 -20.81 13.44
C ILE A 139 -0.36 -19.35 13.84
N TYR A 140 -1.28 -18.73 14.60
CA TYR A 140 -1.06 -17.40 15.17
C TYR A 140 0.21 -17.36 16.03
N ASP A 141 0.37 -18.31 16.95
CA ASP A 141 1.54 -18.38 17.84
C ASP A 141 2.84 -18.57 17.05
N HIS A 142 2.81 -19.41 16.02
CA HIS A 142 3.94 -19.67 15.13
C HIS A 142 4.37 -18.44 14.33
N ILE A 143 3.41 -17.68 13.79
CA ILE A 143 3.69 -16.44 13.07
C ILE A 143 4.17 -15.37 14.05
N ALA A 144 3.51 -15.20 15.20
CA ALA A 144 3.89 -14.21 16.20
C ALA A 144 5.32 -14.43 16.73
N ALA A 145 5.72 -15.69 16.96
CA ALA A 145 7.08 -16.02 17.37
C ALA A 145 8.13 -15.64 16.31
N GLN A 146 7.80 -15.79 15.02
CA GLN A 146 8.67 -15.36 13.92
C GLN A 146 8.74 -13.83 13.82
N LEU A 147 7.62 -13.11 13.90
CA LEU A 147 7.60 -11.64 13.82
C LEU A 147 8.45 -10.98 14.94
N ALA A 148 8.58 -11.65 16.08
CA ALA A 148 9.43 -11.23 17.19
C ALA A 148 10.94 -11.48 16.97
N SER A 149 11.32 -12.21 15.91
CA SER A 149 12.72 -12.52 15.61
C SER A 149 13.39 -11.43 14.78
N GLU A 150 14.72 -11.37 14.83
CA GLU A 150 15.52 -10.37 14.09
C GLU A 150 15.42 -10.58 12.57
N GLU A 151 15.28 -11.82 12.12
CA GLU A 151 15.15 -12.21 10.72
C GLU A 151 13.86 -11.72 10.05
N PHE A 152 12.84 -11.38 10.86
CA PHE A 152 11.56 -10.84 10.39
C PHE A 152 11.45 -9.32 10.54
N ARG A 153 12.52 -8.62 10.93
CA ARG A 153 12.51 -7.15 10.87
C ARG A 153 12.36 -6.65 9.43
N PRO A 154 11.74 -5.49 9.20
CA PRO A 154 11.48 -4.95 7.86
C PRO A 154 12.71 -4.94 6.93
N ARG A 155 13.87 -4.51 7.42
CA ARG A 155 15.12 -4.50 6.62
C ARG A 155 15.64 -5.90 6.31
N ALA A 156 15.59 -6.82 7.29
CA ALA A 156 16.00 -8.21 7.08
C ALA A 156 15.09 -8.91 6.06
N MET A 157 13.79 -8.63 6.12
CA MET A 157 12.81 -9.15 5.16
C MET A 157 13.01 -8.56 3.76
N PHE A 158 13.31 -7.26 3.65
CA PHE A 158 13.65 -6.62 2.37
C PHE A 158 14.82 -7.32 1.68
N GLU A 159 15.87 -7.64 2.44
CA GLU A 159 17.06 -8.37 1.95
C GLU A 159 16.74 -9.83 1.63
N ARG A 160 16.00 -10.53 2.50
CA ARG A 160 15.58 -11.93 2.31
C ARG A 160 14.72 -12.11 1.07
N PHE A 161 13.88 -11.13 0.75
CA PHE A 161 13.05 -11.12 -0.45
C PHE A 161 13.80 -10.69 -1.71
N ASN A 162 15.10 -10.39 -1.63
CA ASN A 162 15.92 -9.96 -2.75
C ASN A 162 15.31 -8.76 -3.49
N ILE A 163 14.82 -7.76 -2.74
CA ILE A 163 14.22 -6.56 -3.33
C ILE A 163 15.35 -5.62 -3.81
N GLU A 164 15.38 -5.34 -5.10
CA GLU A 164 16.33 -4.41 -5.71
C GLU A 164 15.85 -2.96 -5.65
N ALA A 165 14.53 -2.75 -5.78
CA ALA A 165 13.91 -1.43 -5.70
C ALA A 165 12.47 -1.54 -5.19
N LEU A 166 12.09 -0.63 -4.29
CA LEU A 166 10.72 -0.48 -3.81
C LEU A 166 10.32 0.99 -3.85
N SER A 167 9.21 1.29 -4.50
CA SER A 167 8.61 2.63 -4.46
C SER A 167 7.46 2.66 -3.45
N THR A 168 7.46 3.65 -2.56
CA THR A 168 6.27 4.05 -1.80
C THR A 168 5.43 5.02 -2.62
N THR A 169 4.28 5.41 -2.08
CA THR A 169 3.40 6.43 -2.66
C THR A 169 3.15 7.49 -1.62
N ASP A 170 3.63 8.71 -1.87
CA ASP A 170 3.69 9.78 -0.90
C ASP A 170 2.90 11.00 -1.40
N PRO A 171 2.12 11.66 -0.53
CA PRO A 171 1.35 12.82 -0.93
C PRO A 171 2.25 14.02 -1.25
N ALA A 172 1.78 14.95 -2.08
CA ALA A 172 2.58 16.09 -2.57
C ALA A 172 3.16 16.99 -1.47
N GLU A 173 2.45 17.12 -0.36
CA GLU A 173 2.89 17.88 0.82
C GLU A 173 3.83 17.10 1.76
N SER A 174 4.18 15.85 1.42
CA SER A 174 5.07 15.03 2.24
C SER A 174 6.46 15.64 2.32
N ASN A 175 6.97 15.79 3.54
CA ASN A 175 8.36 16.14 3.74
C ASN A 175 9.31 14.95 3.57
N LEU A 176 8.83 13.73 3.27
CA LEU A 176 9.66 12.53 3.07
C LEU A 176 10.66 12.22 4.21
N ALA A 177 10.28 12.49 5.47
CA ALA A 177 11.17 12.31 6.64
C ALA A 177 11.76 10.89 6.75
N HIS A 178 10.95 9.86 6.55
CA HIS A 178 11.40 8.46 6.62
C HIS A 178 12.41 8.12 5.51
N HIS A 179 12.21 8.64 4.29
CA HIS A 179 13.16 8.48 3.19
C HIS A 179 14.50 9.17 3.48
N ARG A 180 14.48 10.38 4.06
CA ARG A 180 15.71 11.05 4.50
C ARG A 180 16.44 10.26 5.58
N GLN A 181 15.71 9.81 6.61
CA GLN A 181 16.28 9.02 7.69
C GLN A 181 17.01 7.77 7.17
N MET A 182 16.39 7.02 6.25
CA MET A 182 17.01 5.83 5.65
C MET A 182 18.29 6.15 4.86
N ARG A 183 18.34 7.30 4.18
CA ARG A 183 19.55 7.74 3.47
C ARG A 183 20.68 8.13 4.43
N GLU A 184 20.33 8.68 5.58
CA GLU A 184 21.28 9.17 6.59
C GLU A 184 21.87 8.04 7.45
N ASP A 185 21.10 6.99 7.76
CA ASP A 185 21.54 5.92 8.67
C ASP A 185 22.45 4.84 8.03
N GLY A 186 22.67 4.93 6.71
CA GLY A 186 23.67 4.13 5.99
C GLY A 186 23.21 2.77 5.48
N TRP A 187 21.97 2.37 5.74
CA TRP A 187 21.37 1.17 5.12
C TRP A 187 21.31 1.27 3.60
N LYS A 188 21.43 0.13 2.91
CA LYS A 188 21.58 0.05 1.44
C LYS A 188 20.30 -0.29 0.69
N GLY A 189 19.19 -0.48 1.40
CA GLY A 189 17.89 -0.71 0.76
C GLY A 189 17.50 0.46 -0.13
N ASN A 190 17.08 0.15 -1.36
CA ASN A 190 16.66 1.14 -2.34
C ASN A 190 15.15 1.37 -2.25
N ILE A 191 14.78 2.28 -1.35
CA ILE A 191 13.39 2.72 -1.17
C ILE A 191 13.26 4.16 -1.65
N VAL A 192 12.40 4.37 -2.64
CA VAL A 192 12.20 5.66 -3.30
C VAL A 192 10.75 6.12 -3.18
N PRO A 193 10.49 7.43 -3.13
CA PRO A 193 9.13 7.94 -3.09
C PRO A 193 8.52 8.02 -4.49
N CYS A 194 7.18 7.93 -4.56
CA CYS A 194 6.38 8.31 -5.74
C CYS A 194 5.53 9.53 -5.39
N PHE A 195 5.55 10.55 -6.25
CA PHE A 195 4.81 11.80 -6.02
C PHE A 195 3.34 11.64 -6.41
N ARG A 196 2.43 11.69 -5.42
CA ARG A 196 0.98 11.59 -5.63
C ARG A 196 0.25 12.87 -5.21
N PRO A 197 -0.17 13.74 -6.14
CA PRO A 197 -0.72 15.05 -5.82
C PRO A 197 -2.24 15.09 -5.65
N ASP A 198 -2.93 13.94 -5.59
CA ASP A 198 -4.40 13.87 -5.50
C ASP A 198 -5.00 14.84 -4.46
N GLY A 199 -4.37 14.94 -3.28
CA GLY A 199 -4.83 15.81 -2.19
C GLY A 199 -4.88 17.31 -2.53
N VAL A 200 -4.12 17.74 -3.55
CA VAL A 200 -4.00 19.14 -3.98
C VAL A 200 -4.47 19.36 -5.43
N THR A 201 -4.82 18.31 -6.18
CA THR A 201 -5.40 18.40 -7.53
C THR A 201 -6.89 18.10 -7.58
N ASP A 202 -7.41 17.29 -6.65
CA ASP A 202 -8.84 16.99 -6.56
C ASP A 202 -9.59 18.04 -5.72
N LEU A 203 -10.24 18.99 -6.40
CA LEU A 203 -11.01 20.05 -5.75
C LEU A 203 -12.29 19.54 -5.07
N SER A 204 -12.73 18.32 -5.38
CA SER A 204 -13.95 17.75 -4.78
C SER A 204 -13.72 17.27 -3.34
N ARG A 205 -12.45 17.11 -2.93
CA ARG A 205 -12.10 16.62 -1.61
C ARG A 205 -12.40 17.65 -0.53
N ALA A 206 -12.99 17.17 0.56
CA ALA A 206 -13.28 18.00 1.73
C ALA A 206 -12.01 18.55 2.42
N ASP A 207 -10.87 17.85 2.29
CA ASP A 207 -9.58 18.22 2.88
C ASP A 207 -8.65 18.97 1.90
N TRP A 208 -9.09 19.28 0.68
CA TRP A 208 -8.25 19.91 -0.35
C TRP A 208 -7.52 21.16 0.15
N ARG A 209 -8.25 22.06 0.85
CA ARG A 209 -7.66 23.29 1.37
C ARG A 209 -6.58 23.04 2.43
N GLN A 210 -6.78 22.02 3.26
CA GLN A 210 -5.83 21.65 4.31
C GLN A 210 -4.54 21.10 3.70
N ASN A 211 -4.66 20.28 2.65
CA ASN A 211 -3.53 19.76 1.89
C ASN A 211 -2.78 20.88 1.15
N LEU A 212 -3.51 21.86 0.58
CA LEU A 212 -2.91 23.03 -0.05
C LEU A 212 -2.10 23.87 0.96
N ASP A 213 -2.66 24.11 2.15
CA ASP A 213 -1.95 24.85 3.20
C ASP A 213 -0.72 24.06 3.70
N ALA A 214 -0.79 22.73 3.74
CA ALA A 214 0.34 21.86 4.08
C ALA A 214 1.43 21.90 3.01
N LEU A 215 1.06 21.86 1.72
CA LEU A 215 1.97 22.05 0.58
C LEU A 215 2.72 23.39 0.71
N GLY A 216 2.01 24.48 0.96
CA GLY A 216 2.62 25.80 1.16
C GLY A 216 3.62 25.83 2.32
N LYS A 217 3.34 25.11 3.42
CA LYS A 217 4.28 25.00 4.55
C LYS A 217 5.57 24.28 4.17
N VAL A 218 5.48 23.16 3.45
CA VAL A 218 6.69 22.38 3.10
C VAL A 218 7.52 23.02 1.99
N THR A 219 6.93 23.90 1.18
CA THR A 219 7.66 24.74 0.21
C THR A 219 8.02 26.13 0.75
N ASN A 220 7.58 26.48 1.96
CA ASN A 220 7.70 27.84 2.50
C ASN A 220 7.14 28.93 1.56
N LEU A 221 6.02 28.63 0.90
CA LEU A 221 5.29 29.53 0.01
C LEU A 221 3.90 29.83 0.58
N TYR A 222 3.46 31.09 0.47
CA TYR A 222 2.07 31.45 0.69
C TYR A 222 1.31 31.25 -0.62
N ILE A 223 0.47 30.21 -0.70
CA ILE A 223 -0.29 29.92 -1.91
C ILE A 223 -1.55 30.79 -1.94
N THR A 224 -1.48 31.91 -2.66
CA THR A 224 -2.56 32.90 -2.76
C THR A 224 -3.20 32.96 -4.14
N ASP A 225 -2.50 32.47 -5.17
CA ASP A 225 -3.01 32.36 -6.53
C ASP A 225 -2.52 31.07 -7.21
N TYR A 226 -2.96 30.87 -8.45
CA TYR A 226 -2.61 29.69 -9.25
C TYR A 226 -1.12 29.63 -9.59
N GLY A 227 -0.45 30.78 -9.74
CA GLY A 227 0.99 30.84 -9.99
C GLY A 227 1.78 30.35 -8.79
N ASP A 228 1.40 30.76 -7.58
CA ASP A 228 1.98 30.23 -6.33
C ASP A 228 1.82 28.71 -6.22
N TYR A 229 0.63 28.22 -6.56
CA TYR A 229 0.31 26.78 -6.54
C TYR A 229 1.20 25.97 -7.47
N ILE A 230 1.36 26.42 -8.72
CA ILE A 230 2.22 25.73 -9.68
C ILE A 230 3.68 25.73 -9.22
N ARG A 231 4.19 26.86 -8.71
CA ARG A 231 5.56 26.94 -8.17
C ARG A 231 5.77 25.98 -7.01
N ALA A 232 4.80 25.87 -6.09
CA ALA A 232 4.88 24.93 -4.97
C ALA A 232 4.96 23.47 -5.45
N LEU A 233 4.16 23.09 -6.44
CA LEU A 233 4.23 21.76 -7.04
C LEU A 233 5.57 21.50 -7.76
N GLU A 234 6.09 22.49 -8.48
CA GLU A 234 7.40 22.37 -9.15
C GLU A 234 8.54 22.16 -8.13
N GLU A 235 8.55 22.92 -7.04
CA GLU A 235 9.52 22.77 -5.96
C GLU A 235 9.43 21.40 -5.29
N GLN A 236 8.21 20.92 -4.97
CA GLN A 236 8.05 19.58 -4.39
C GLN A 236 8.46 18.47 -5.34
N ARG A 237 8.10 18.55 -6.62
CA ARG A 237 8.53 17.55 -7.61
C ARG A 237 10.05 17.52 -7.76
N ALA A 238 10.71 18.68 -7.72
CA ALA A 238 12.17 18.75 -7.72
C ALA A 238 12.77 18.11 -6.45
N PHE A 239 12.17 18.34 -5.28
CA PHE A 239 12.57 17.69 -4.03
C PHE A 239 12.40 16.16 -4.09
N PHE A 240 11.26 15.67 -4.54
CA PHE A 240 11.00 14.23 -4.72
C PHE A 240 12.01 13.58 -5.67
N LYS A 241 12.32 14.24 -6.80
CA LYS A 241 13.35 13.77 -7.74
C LYS A 241 14.73 13.68 -7.07
N ASN A 242 15.11 14.67 -6.26
CA ASN A 242 16.34 14.60 -5.47
C ASN A 242 16.31 13.45 -4.45
N MET A 243 15.12 13.12 -3.94
CA MET A 243 14.85 11.95 -3.09
C MET A 243 14.73 10.63 -3.85
N GLY A 244 15.01 10.60 -5.16
CA GLY A 244 15.08 9.39 -5.97
C GLY A 244 13.79 9.02 -6.70
N ALA A 245 12.74 9.84 -6.58
CA ALA A 245 11.50 9.61 -7.32
C ALA A 245 11.74 9.60 -8.84
N THR A 246 11.16 8.62 -9.50
CA THR A 246 11.16 8.49 -10.97
C THR A 246 9.76 8.43 -11.56
N ALA A 247 8.74 8.35 -10.71
CA ALA A 247 7.34 8.24 -11.09
C ALA A 247 6.48 9.30 -10.37
N THR A 248 5.35 9.61 -11.00
CA THR A 248 4.20 10.27 -10.36
C THR A 248 3.00 9.33 -10.48
N ASP A 249 2.09 9.40 -9.53
CA ASP A 249 0.86 8.63 -9.52
C ASP A 249 -0.33 9.57 -9.36
N HIS A 250 -1.42 9.27 -10.07
CA HIS A 250 -2.62 10.11 -10.12
C HIS A 250 -3.85 9.22 -9.98
N GLY A 251 -4.50 9.28 -8.82
CA GLY A 251 -5.72 8.54 -8.54
C GLY A 251 -6.94 9.28 -9.06
N VAL A 252 -7.29 9.07 -10.33
CA VAL A 252 -8.46 9.71 -10.96
C VAL A 252 -9.63 8.73 -11.09
N GLU A 253 -10.85 9.22 -10.88
CA GLU A 253 -12.07 8.43 -11.15
C GLU A 253 -12.29 8.21 -12.66
N SER A 254 -11.79 9.13 -13.48
CA SER A 254 -11.93 9.13 -14.92
C SER A 254 -10.62 9.58 -15.57
N PRO A 255 -10.17 8.96 -16.68
CA PRO A 255 -8.98 9.37 -17.41
C PRO A 255 -9.24 10.59 -18.33
N TYR A 256 -10.28 11.38 -18.04
CA TYR A 256 -10.61 12.59 -18.79
C TYR A 256 -9.51 13.62 -18.57
N THR A 257 -9.05 14.25 -19.65
CA THR A 257 -8.07 15.35 -19.61
C THR A 257 -8.57 16.54 -20.41
N GLU A 258 -8.23 17.75 -19.96
CA GLU A 258 -8.59 18.98 -20.66
C GLU A 258 -7.48 20.02 -20.64
N ALA A 259 -7.15 20.56 -21.81
CA ALA A 259 -6.19 21.64 -21.95
C ALA A 259 -6.87 23.00 -21.71
N LEU A 260 -6.90 23.44 -20.45
CA LEU A 260 -7.45 24.74 -20.08
C LEU A 260 -6.46 25.89 -20.41
N PRO A 261 -6.94 27.04 -20.92
CA PRO A 261 -6.15 28.26 -20.91
C PRO A 261 -5.79 28.67 -19.47
N THR A 262 -4.59 29.19 -19.24
CA THR A 262 -4.11 29.61 -17.90
C THR A 262 -5.10 30.52 -17.18
N ALA A 263 -5.67 31.51 -17.88
CA ALA A 263 -6.66 32.43 -17.30
C ALA A 263 -7.97 31.74 -16.87
N ALA A 264 -8.32 30.59 -17.45
CA ALA A 264 -9.45 29.78 -17.02
C ALA A 264 -9.12 29.01 -15.74
N ALA A 265 -7.95 28.37 -15.68
CA ALA A 265 -7.45 27.68 -14.50
C ALA A 265 -7.30 28.63 -13.29
N GLU A 266 -6.75 29.84 -13.50
CA GLU A 266 -6.65 30.88 -12.47
C GLU A 266 -8.01 31.26 -11.89
N LYS A 267 -9.04 31.42 -12.74
CA LYS A 267 -10.40 31.75 -12.30
C LYS A 267 -11.03 30.60 -11.52
N ILE A 268 -10.81 29.35 -11.94
CA ILE A 268 -11.28 28.16 -11.21
C ILE A 268 -10.60 28.10 -9.83
N PHE A 269 -9.27 28.23 -9.79
CA PHE A 269 -8.49 28.19 -8.56
C PHE A 269 -8.90 29.29 -7.58
N ALA A 270 -9.09 30.52 -8.06
CA ALA A 270 -9.56 31.63 -7.22
C ALA A 270 -10.96 31.37 -6.62
N ARG A 271 -11.87 30.73 -7.38
CA ARG A 271 -13.16 30.28 -6.85
C ARG A 271 -12.98 29.20 -5.80
N ALA A 272 -12.10 28.23 -6.02
CA ALA A 272 -11.79 27.17 -5.05
C ALA A 272 -11.24 27.75 -3.73
N LEU A 273 -10.27 28.67 -3.80
CA LEU A 273 -9.73 29.36 -2.61
C LEU A 273 -10.80 30.12 -1.82
N ALA A 274 -11.82 30.66 -2.50
CA ALA A 274 -12.94 31.37 -1.89
C ALA A 274 -14.06 30.44 -1.39
N GLY A 275 -13.91 29.12 -1.51
CA GLY A 275 -14.95 28.13 -1.16
C GLY A 275 -16.17 28.15 -2.08
N LYS A 276 -15.99 28.56 -3.35
CA LYS A 276 -17.06 28.77 -4.34
C LYS A 276 -16.86 27.97 -5.63
N ALA A 277 -15.98 26.96 -5.63
CA ALA A 277 -15.83 26.07 -6.78
C ALA A 277 -17.11 25.23 -6.98
N SER A 278 -17.53 25.11 -8.23
CA SER A 278 -18.63 24.23 -8.64
C SER A 278 -18.15 22.80 -8.89
N ALA A 279 -19.09 21.85 -9.06
CA ALA A 279 -18.75 20.50 -9.50
C ALA A 279 -18.07 20.47 -10.88
N GLU A 280 -18.47 21.39 -11.78
CA GLU A 280 -17.81 21.55 -13.08
C GLU A 280 -16.39 22.10 -12.94
N ASP A 281 -16.18 23.05 -12.03
CA ASP A 281 -14.82 23.54 -11.72
C ASP A 281 -13.92 22.41 -11.23
N ALA A 282 -14.42 21.55 -10.33
CA ALA A 282 -13.68 20.38 -9.86
C ALA A 282 -13.37 19.41 -11.01
N ARG A 283 -14.38 19.07 -11.81
CA ARG A 283 -14.21 18.19 -12.98
C ARG A 283 -13.15 18.72 -13.95
N LEU A 284 -13.16 20.03 -14.24
CA LEU A 284 -12.25 20.66 -15.19
C LEU A 284 -10.82 20.83 -14.64
N PHE A 285 -10.68 21.13 -13.34
CA PHE A 285 -9.37 21.38 -12.73
C PHE A 285 -8.63 20.09 -12.37
N THR A 286 -9.36 19.04 -12.02
CA THR A 286 -8.80 17.73 -11.65
C THR A 286 -8.46 16.86 -12.87
N ALA A 287 -8.99 17.23 -14.04
CA ALA A 287 -8.72 16.59 -15.34
C ALA A 287 -7.25 16.73 -15.81
#